data_AF-A0A6I1F5I4-F1
#
_entry.id   AF-A0A6I1F5I4-F1
#
_cell.length_a   1.000
_cell.length_b   1.000
_cell.length_c   1.000
_cell.angle_alpha   90.00
_cell.angle_beta   90.00
_cell.angle_gamma   90.00
#
_symmetry.space_group_name_H-M   'P 1'
#
loop_
_entity.id
_entity.type
_entity.pdbx_description
1 polymer ?
#
loop_
_entity_poly.entity_id
_entity_poly.type
_entity_poly.pdbx_seq_one_letter_code
_entity_poly.pdbx_strand_id
1 'polypeptide(L)'
;MTEIKTLSIPYPIIALLNNYEMTIERLYIFNRLLPERDTKENDLYQLAEEYYKVLKHVSKELYKDFSVEFLPVGEFLEEMSERLDDDDIQKLIKPYLE
;
A
#
# COMPACT_ATOMS: atom_id res chain seq x y z
N MET A 1 6.75 -40.39 -3.21
CA MET A 1 5.69 -39.36 -3.20
C MET A 1 6.20 -38.19 -2.39
N THR A 2 6.54 -37.09 -3.05
CA THR A 2 6.93 -35.87 -2.35
C THR A 2 5.69 -35.00 -2.27
N GLU A 3 5.14 -34.83 -1.07
CA GLU A 3 4.05 -33.90 -0.81
C GLU A 3 4.52 -32.49 -1.16
N ILE A 4 3.91 -31.89 -2.19
CA ILE A 4 4.08 -30.49 -2.51
C ILE A 4 3.38 -29.73 -1.38
N LYS A 5 4.17 -29.26 -0.41
CA LYS A 5 3.73 -28.27 0.58
C LYS A 5 3.02 -27.16 -0.16
N THR A 6 1.80 -26.88 0.26
CA THR A 6 1.05 -25.65 -0.04
C THR A 6 2.04 -24.50 -0.19
N LEU A 7 2.12 -23.94 -1.41
CA LEU A 7 2.97 -22.80 -1.72
C LEU A 7 2.44 -21.60 -0.93
N SER A 8 2.90 -21.48 0.31
CA SER A 8 2.79 -20.26 1.09
C SER A 8 3.37 -19.13 0.24
N ILE A 9 2.62 -18.05 0.10
CA ILE A 9 2.98 -16.88 -0.69
C ILE A 9 4.46 -16.57 -0.43
N PRO A 10 5.30 -16.44 -1.47
CA PRO A 10 6.71 -16.18 -1.29
C PRO A 10 6.90 -14.92 -0.46
N TYR A 11 7.74 -15.03 0.56
CA TYR A 11 8.11 -13.95 1.48
C TYR A 11 8.39 -12.60 0.77
N PRO A 12 9.00 -12.56 -0.44
CA PRO A 12 9.20 -11.31 -1.18
C PRO A 12 7.92 -10.60 -1.66
N ILE A 13 6.86 -11.33 -2.07
CA ILE A 13 5.61 -10.69 -2.53
C ILE A 13 4.87 -10.06 -1.34
N ILE A 14 4.80 -10.78 -0.22
CA ILE A 14 4.20 -10.26 1.01
C ILE A 14 4.96 -9.00 1.47
N ALA A 15 6.29 -9.05 1.47
CA ALA A 15 7.10 -7.88 1.85
C ALA A 15 6.84 -6.68 0.92
N LEU A 16 6.73 -6.93 -0.40
CA LEU A 16 6.43 -5.88 -1.37
C LEU A 16 5.02 -5.31 -1.19
N LEU A 17 4.03 -6.15 -0.91
CA LEU A 17 2.66 -5.75 -0.63
C LEU A 17 2.58 -4.90 0.65
N ASN A 18 3.19 -5.35 1.74
CA ASN A 18 3.22 -4.59 2.98
C ASN A 18 3.89 -3.22 2.78
N ASN A 19 4.97 -3.15 2.00
CA ASN A 19 5.62 -1.88 1.68
C ASN A 19 4.73 -0.95 0.86
N TYR A 20 3.96 -1.51 -0.10
CA TYR A 20 2.99 -0.75 -0.88
C TYR A 20 1.89 -0.16 0.00
N GLU A 21 1.23 -1.00 0.81
CA GLU A 21 0.16 -0.59 1.73
C GLU A 21 0.65 0.48 2.71
N MET A 22 1.78 0.25 3.39
CA MET A 22 2.36 1.22 4.31
C MET A 22 2.75 2.55 3.64
N THR A 23 3.17 2.53 2.38
CA THR A 23 3.51 3.75 1.63
C THR A 23 2.26 4.58 1.36
N ILE A 24 1.17 3.93 0.97
CA ILE A 24 -0.13 4.58 0.72
C ILE A 24 -0.71 5.13 2.02
N GLU A 25 -0.67 4.38 3.12
CA GLU A 25 -1.13 4.86 4.44
C GLU A 25 -0.39 6.14 4.85
N ARG A 26 0.94 6.15 4.72
CA ARG A 26 1.75 7.34 5.04
C ARG A 26 1.41 8.52 4.14
N LEU A 27 1.29 8.27 2.83
CA LEU A 27 0.89 9.29 1.87
C LEU A 27 -0.47 9.90 2.22
N TYR A 28 -1.45 9.06 2.55
CA TYR A 28 -2.78 9.49 2.98
C TYR A 28 -2.71 10.40 4.21
N ILE A 29 -1.97 9.98 5.25
CA ILE A 29 -1.75 10.79 6.46
C ILE A 29 -1.09 12.13 6.10
N PHE A 30 -0.03 12.12 5.30
CA PHE A 30 0.66 13.36 4.89
C PHE A 30 -0.26 14.32 4.15
N ASN A 31 -1.07 13.84 3.21
CA ASN A 31 -1.99 14.69 2.46
C ASN A 31 -3.12 15.22 3.34
N ARG A 32 -3.60 14.45 4.32
CA ARG A 32 -4.58 14.96 5.31
C ARG A 32 -3.99 16.06 6.19
N LEU A 33 -2.70 15.98 6.53
CA LEU A 33 -2.00 17.03 7.29
C LEU A 33 -1.65 18.26 6.46
N LEU A 34 -1.45 18.09 5.14
CA LEU A 34 -1.05 19.14 4.21
C LEU A 34 -1.98 19.19 2.98
N PRO A 35 -3.28 19.46 3.17
CA PRO A 35 -4.30 19.32 2.12
C PRO A 35 -4.14 20.31 0.96
N GLU A 36 -3.33 21.37 1.13
CA GLU A 36 -3.05 22.35 0.09
C GLU A 36 -2.04 21.86 -0.97
N ARG A 37 -1.37 20.72 -0.73
CA ARG A 37 -0.40 20.15 -1.68
C ARG A 37 -1.07 19.12 -2.57
N ASP A 38 -0.70 19.10 -3.85
CA ASP A 38 -1.14 18.03 -4.76
C ASP A 38 -0.50 16.71 -4.34
N THR A 39 -1.35 15.75 -3.94
CA THR A 39 -0.99 14.36 -3.64
C THR A 39 -0.08 13.74 -4.70
N LYS A 40 -0.31 14.03 -5.99
CA LYS A 40 0.44 13.44 -7.11
C LYS A 40 1.86 13.98 -7.24
N GLU A 41 2.15 15.14 -6.66
CA GLU A 41 3.49 15.73 -6.60
C GLU A 41 4.32 15.17 -5.42
N ASN A 42 3.71 14.34 -4.55
CA ASN A 42 4.39 13.74 -3.42
C ASN A 42 5.29 12.56 -3.85
N ASP A 43 6.54 12.54 -3.40
CA ASP A 43 7.48 11.43 -3.67
C ASP A 43 6.94 10.06 -3.22
N LEU A 44 6.13 10.03 -2.16
CA LEU A 44 5.47 8.79 -1.71
C LEU A 44 4.40 8.30 -2.69
N TYR A 45 3.74 9.19 -3.42
CA TYR A 45 2.80 8.81 -4.48
C TYR A 45 3.54 8.13 -5.63
N GLN A 46 4.66 8.71 -6.06
CA GLN A 46 5.49 8.13 -7.11
C GLN A 46 6.06 6.76 -6.68
N LEU A 47 6.51 6.64 -5.44
CA LEU A 47 7.00 5.38 -4.88
C LEU A 47 5.90 4.31 -4.80
N ALA A 48 4.68 4.68 -4.39
CA ALA A 48 3.54 3.77 -4.37
C ALA A 48 3.20 3.27 -5.78
N GLU A 49 3.24 4.14 -6.79
CA GLU A 49 3.04 3.77 -8.20
C GLU A 49 4.11 2.77 -8.70
N GLU A 50 5.37 2.95 -8.29
CA GLU A 50 6.44 2.01 -8.59
C GLU A 50 6.21 0.64 -7.95
N TYR A 51 5.86 0.61 -6.66
CA TYR A 51 5.53 -0.64 -5.96
C TYR A 51 4.33 -1.34 -6.61
N TYR A 52 3.27 -0.62 -6.97
CA TYR A 52 2.11 -1.17 -7.66
C TYR A 52 2.49 -1.83 -8.99
N LYS A 53 3.32 -1.16 -9.80
CA LYS A 53 3.80 -1.72 -11.08
C LYS A 53 4.59 -3.02 -10.88
N VAL A 54 5.47 -3.05 -9.89
CA VAL A 54 6.26 -4.26 -9.59
C VAL A 54 5.34 -5.38 -9.07
N LEU A 55 4.41 -5.08 -8.16
CA LEU A 55 3.43 -6.04 -7.64
C LEU A 55 2.61 -6.67 -8.76
N LYS A 56 2.08 -5.83 -9.65
CA LYS A 56 1.30 -6.27 -10.82
C LYS A 56 2.10 -7.14 -11.78
N HIS A 57 3.38 -6.81 -12.00
CA HIS A 57 4.24 -7.61 -12.86
C HIS A 57 4.57 -8.97 -12.23
N VAL A 58 4.99 -8.97 -10.97
CA VAL A 58 5.40 -10.18 -10.23
C VAL A 58 4.21 -11.13 -10.03
N SER A 59 3.02 -10.62 -9.70
CA SER A 59 1.83 -11.46 -9.55
C SER A 59 1.41 -12.10 -10.87
N LYS A 60 1.47 -11.35 -11.98
CA LYS A 60 1.02 -11.84 -13.30
C LYS A 60 2.01 -12.81 -13.95
N GLU A 61 3.31 -12.58 -13.81
CA GLU A 61 4.34 -13.34 -14.53
C GLU A 61 4.97 -14.46 -13.71
N LEU A 62 5.23 -14.22 -12.41
CA LEU A 62 6.03 -15.13 -11.58
C LEU A 62 5.19 -15.98 -10.64
N TYR A 63 4.02 -15.50 -10.23
CA TYR A 63 3.17 -16.17 -9.24
C TYR A 63 1.70 -16.19 -9.67
N LYS A 64 1.43 -16.87 -10.79
CA LYS A 64 0.11 -16.91 -11.44
C LYS A 64 -1.01 -17.48 -10.55
N ASP A 65 -0.67 -18.28 -9.55
CA ASP A 65 -1.61 -18.82 -8.56
C ASP A 65 -1.92 -17.82 -7.43
N PHE A 66 -1.19 -16.69 -7.37
CA PHE A 66 -1.40 -15.61 -6.43
C PHE A 66 -2.49 -14.67 -6.97
N SER A 67 -3.74 -14.92 -6.54
CA SER A 67 -4.94 -14.26 -7.05
C SER A 67 -5.34 -12.99 -6.29
N VAL A 68 -4.44 -12.37 -5.53
CA VAL A 68 -4.80 -11.14 -4.80
C VAL A 68 -4.90 -10.01 -5.83
N GLU A 69 -6.09 -9.44 -5.92
CA GLU A 69 -6.34 -8.24 -6.71
C GLU A 69 -5.85 -7.03 -5.91
N PHE A 70 -4.92 -6.27 -6.51
CA PHE A 70 -4.38 -5.06 -5.89
C PHE A 70 -5.02 -3.84 -6.51
N LEU A 71 -5.50 -2.93 -5.67
CA LEU A 71 -6.03 -1.65 -6.11
C LEU A 71 -4.89 -0.75 -6.62
N PRO A 72 -5.10 0.00 -7.72
CA PRO A 72 -4.26 1.14 -8.09
C PRO A 72 -4.16 2.16 -6.94
N VAL A 73 -3.10 2.99 -6.93
CA VAL A 73 -2.83 3.94 -5.84
C VAL A 73 -4.01 4.86 -5.56
N GLY A 74 -4.67 5.36 -6.61
CA GLY A 74 -5.84 6.24 -6.47
C GLY A 74 -7.03 5.57 -5.78
N GLU A 75 -7.40 4.37 -6.23
CA GLU A 75 -8.53 3.62 -5.67
C GLU A 75 -8.26 3.20 -4.22
N PHE A 76 -7.01 2.85 -3.91
CA PHE A 76 -6.64 2.53 -2.53
C PHE A 76 -6.66 3.78 -1.63
N LEU A 77 -6.22 4.94 -2.13
CA LEU A 77 -6.35 6.19 -1.37
C LEU A 77 -7.82 6.54 -1.09
N GLU A 78 -8.73 6.25 -2.02
CA GLU A 78 -10.17 6.39 -1.81
C GLU A 78 -10.67 5.42 -0.73
N GLU A 79 -10.29 4.15 -0.78
CA GLU A 79 -10.64 3.16 0.27
C GLU A 79 -10.12 3.60 1.66
N MET A 80 -8.90 4.14 1.72
CA MET A 80 -8.33 4.66 2.97
C MET A 80 -9.15 5.82 3.53
N SER A 81 -9.73 6.66 2.67
CA SER A 81 -10.61 7.75 3.10
C SER A 81 -11.93 7.29 3.70
N GLU A 82 -12.39 6.08 3.33
CA GLU A 82 -13.57 5.45 3.92
C GLU A 82 -13.25 4.74 5.25
N ARG A 83 -12.00 4.32 5.44
CA ARG A 83 -11.54 3.52 6.59
C ARG A 83 -10.96 4.34 7.74
N LEU A 84 -10.34 5.48 7.45
CA LEU A 84 -9.68 6.33 8.44
C LEU A 84 -10.34 7.70 8.49
N ASP A 85 -10.96 7.99 9.64
CA ASP A 85 -11.48 9.31 9.95
C ASP A 85 -10.40 10.22 10.58
N ASP A 86 -10.77 11.47 10.81
CA ASP A 86 -9.85 12.46 11.39
C ASP A 86 -9.44 12.12 12.82
N ASP A 87 -10.30 11.47 13.61
CA ASP A 87 -9.98 11.10 14.99
C ASP A 87 -8.92 9.99 15.02
N ASP A 88 -8.97 9.06 14.07
CA ASP A 88 -7.98 7.99 13.94
C ASP A 88 -6.64 8.52 13.45
N ILE A 89 -6.64 9.47 12.50
CA ILE A 89 -5.40 10.15 12.08
C ILE A 89 -4.79 10.94 13.25
N GLN A 90 -5.61 11.66 14.02
CA GLN A 90 -5.13 12.41 15.19
C GLN A 90 -4.47 11.49 16.23
N LYS A 91 -5.03 10.30 16.49
CA LYS A 91 -4.42 9.32 17.40
C LYS A 91 -3.08 8.81 16.87
N LEU A 92 -2.95 8.60 15.56
CA LEU A 92 -1.71 8.10 14.93
C LEU A 92 -0.57 9.11 15.01
N ILE A 93 -0.87 10.41 14.87
CA ILE A 93 0.15 11.47 14.84
C ILE A 93 0.48 12.02 16.23
N LYS A 94 -0.42 11.90 17.21
CA LYS A 94 -0.26 12.47 18.55
C LYS A 94 1.09 12.15 19.22
N PRO A 95 1.63 10.91 19.15
CA PRO A 95 2.93 10.59 19.74
C PRO A 95 4.13 11.33 19.15
N TYR A 96 3.97 11.97 17.98
CA TYR A 96 5.03 12.69 17.28
C TYR A 96 4.92 14.22 17.43
N LEU A 97 3.88 14.72 18.10
CA LEU A 97 3.62 16.14 18.33
C LEU A 97 3.95 16.59 19.78
N GLU A 98 4.26 15.64 20.66
CA GLU A 98 4.67 15.85 22.07
C GLU A 98 6.20 15.72 22.22
#